data_AF-A0A2H0TR21-F1
#
_entry.id   AF-A0A2H0TR21-F1
#
_cell.length_a   1.000
_cell.length_b   1.000
_cell.length_c   1.000
_cell.angle_alpha   90.00
_cell.angle_beta   90.00
_cell.angle_gamma   90.00
#
_symmetry.space_group_name_H-M   'P 1'
#
loop_
_entity.id
_entity.type
_entity.pdbx_description
1 polymer ?
#
loop_
_entity_poly.entity_id
_entity_poly.type
_entity_poly.pdbx_seq_one_letter_code
_entity_poly.pdbx_strand_id
1 'polypeptide(L)' 'MEHKKTPETASDMQYALFLIGHINAPCADEAGNNLREFYLKEARIALATMKNPSAQKLLQETIEEYST' A
#
# COMPACT_ATOMS: atom_id res chain seq x y z
N MET A 1 11.64 -1.03 -25.97
CA MET A 1 12.14 -1.57 -24.69
C MET A 1 10.98 -2.24 -23.98
N GLU A 2 10.85 -3.55 -24.15
CA GLU A 2 9.78 -4.33 -23.53
C GLU A 2 10.07 -4.47 -22.04
N HIS A 3 9.30 -3.77 -21.21
CA HIS A 3 9.33 -3.96 -19.76
C HIS A 3 8.73 -5.34 -19.47
N LYS A 4 9.58 -6.37 -19.34
CA LYS A 4 9.18 -7.65 -18.76
C LYS A 4 8.70 -7.40 -17.34
N LYS A 5 7.39 -7.23 -17.16
CA LYS A 5 6.75 -7.25 -15.84
C LYS A 5 7.00 -8.63 -15.26
N THR A 6 7.96 -8.74 -14.36
CA THR A 6 8.11 -9.98 -13.58
C THR A 6 6.87 -10.12 -12.68
N PRO A 7 6.45 -11.36 -12.34
CA PRO A 7 5.26 -11.60 -11.53
C PRO A 7 5.27 -10.83 -10.20
N GLU A 8 6.45 -10.72 -9.58
CA GLU A 8 6.67 -9.96 -8.34
C GLU A 8 6.34 -8.47 -8.50
N THR A 9 6.69 -7.89 -9.66
CA THR A 9 6.46 -6.47 -9.96
C THR A 9 4.98 -6.13 -10.08
N ALA A 10 4.20 -7.05 -10.67
CA ALA A 10 2.74 -6.92 -10.76
C ALA A 10 2.08 -7.13 -9.39
N SER A 11 2.60 -8.07 -8.60
CA SER A 11 2.14 -8.36 -7.23
C SER A 11 2.31 -7.16 -6.30
N ASP A 12 3.49 -6.52 -6.30
CA ASP A 12 3.76 -5.35 -5.45
C ASP A 12 2.85 -4.18 -5.78
N MET A 13 2.62 -3.91 -7.06
CA MET A 13 1.76 -2.81 -7.48
C MET A 13 0.29 -3.07 -7.11
N GLN A 14 -0.18 -4.30 -7.30
CA GLN A 14 -1.53 -4.69 -6.89
C GLN A 14 -1.70 -4.56 -5.37
N TYR A 15 -0.70 -4.99 -4.60
CA TYR A 15 -0.75 -4.91 -3.16
C TYR A 15 -0.68 -3.47 -2.65
N ALA A 16 0.18 -2.63 -3.25
CA ALA A 16 0.22 -1.20 -2.95
C ALA A 16 -1.15 -0.54 -3.17
N LEU A 17 -1.78 -0.78 -4.33
CA LEU A 17 -3.10 -0.23 -4.66
C LEU A 17 -4.19 -0.71 -3.69
N PHE A 18 -4.14 -1.98 -3.27
CA PHE A 18 -5.04 -2.52 -2.25
C PHE A 18 -4.92 -1.76 -0.92
N LEU A 19 -3.70 -1.58 -0.42
CA LEU A 19 -3.45 -0.87 0.84
C LEU A 19 -3.87 0.60 0.75
N ILE A 20 -3.52 1.27 -0.35
CA ILE A 20 -3.87 2.68 -0.60
C ILE A 20 -5.39 2.86 -0.62
N GLY A 21 -6.12 1.94 -1.27
CA GLY A 21 -7.58 1.97 -1.29
C GLY A 21 -8.18 2.01 0.11
N HIS A 22 -7.67 1.17 1.02
CA HIS A 22 -8.09 1.15 2.41
C HIS A 22 -7.59 2.32 3.26
N ILE A 23 -6.47 2.96 2.91
CA ILE A 23 -6.01 4.18 3.61
C ILE A 23 -6.88 5.39 3.23
N ASN A 24 -7.11 5.57 1.93
CA ASN A 24 -7.88 6.69 1.38
C ASN A 24 -9.37 6.59 1.76
N ALA A 25 -9.95 5.39 1.64
CA ALA A 25 -11.33 5.11 1.99
C ALA A 25 -11.38 4.00 3.08
N PRO A 26 -11.15 4.35 4.36
CA PRO A 26 -11.06 3.36 5.40
C PRO A 26 -12.39 2.65 5.65
N CYS A 27 -12.31 1.33 5.73
CA CYS A 27 -13.37 0.50 6.25
C CYS A 27 -13.38 0.54 7.78
N ALA A 28 -14.51 0.15 8.34
CA ALA A 28 -14.66 -0.11 9.77
C ALA A 28 -14.63 -1.62 10.04
N ASP A 29 -14.16 -2.02 11.22
CA ASP A 29 -14.37 -3.37 11.72
C ASP A 29 -15.82 -3.59 12.20
N GLU A 30 -16.11 -4.78 12.72
CA GLU A 30 -17.43 -5.13 13.25
C GLU A 30 -17.85 -4.27 14.46
N ALA A 31 -16.90 -3.63 15.14
CA ALA A 31 -17.13 -2.72 16.25
C ALA A 31 -17.24 -1.24 15.80
N GLY A 32 -17.08 -0.95 14.51
CA GLY A 32 -17.13 0.40 13.96
C GLY A 32 -15.79 1.16 14.03
N ASN A 33 -14.69 0.51 14.42
CA ASN A 33 -13.38 1.17 14.50
C ASN A 33 -12.82 1.40 13.11
N ASN A 34 -12.35 2.62 12.86
CA ASN A 34 -11.69 2.99 11.61
C ASN A 34 -10.36 2.23 11.45
N LEU A 35 -10.24 1.44 10.38
CA LEU A 35 -9.07 0.59 10.13
C LEU A 35 -7.91 1.31 9.42
N ARG A 36 -7.99 2.63 9.16
CA ARG A 36 -6.91 3.38 8.50
C ARG A 36 -5.56 3.16 9.16
N GLU A 37 -5.49 3.23 10.50
CA GLU A 37 -4.24 3.04 11.22
C GLU A 37 -3.68 1.62 11.08
N PHE A 38 -4.56 0.62 10.99
CA PHE A 38 -4.16 -0.76 10.70
C PHE A 38 -3.50 -0.84 9.32
N TYR A 39 -4.14 -0.29 8.29
CA TYR A 39 -3.58 -0.32 6.93
C TYR A 39 -2.32 0.56 6.77
N LEU A 40 -2.18 1.64 7.54
CA LEU A 40 -0.92 2.41 7.60
C LEU A 40 0.23 1.60 8.21
N LYS A 41 -0.03 0.75 9.21
CA LYS A 41 0.98 -0.16 9.77
C LYS A 41 1.37 -1.24 8.75
N GLU A 42 0.38 -1.87 8.12
CA GLU A 42 0.62 -2.87 7.07
C GLU A 42 1.40 -2.28 5.88
N ALA A 43 1.07 -1.05 5.47
CA ALA A 43 1.78 -0.36 4.40
C ALA A 43 3.27 -0.14 4.70
N ARG A 44 3.62 0.21 5.95
CA ARG A 44 5.03 0.35 6.37
C ARG A 44 5.78 -0.98 6.32
N ILE A 45 5.13 -2.09 6.70
CA ILE A 45 5.70 -3.43 6.64
C ILE A 45 5.91 -3.85 5.17
N ALA A 46 4.89 -3.66 4.34
CA ALA A 46 4.93 -4.02 2.92
C ALA A 46 6.01 -3.25 2.16
N LEU A 47 6.21 -1.96 2.48
CA LEU A 47 7.26 -1.12 1.90
C LEU A 47 8.66 -1.74 2.06
N ALA A 48 8.92 -2.38 3.19
CA ALA A 48 10.20 -3.02 3.50
C ALA A 48 10.47 -4.30 2.67
N THR A 49 9.43 -4.92 2.10
CA THR A 49 9.52 -6.19 1.37
C THR A 49 9.29 -6.08 -0.13
N MET A 50 8.66 -4.99 -0.60
CA MET A 50 8.43 -4.75 -2.03
C MET A 50 9.74 -4.61 -2.80
N LYS A 51 9.73 -5.12 -4.03
CA LYS A 51 10.86 -5.05 -4.99
C LYS A 51 10.59 -4.06 -6.13
N ASN A 52 9.32 -3.74 -6.38
CA ASN A 52 8.93 -2.78 -7.41
C ASN A 52 9.13 -1.34 -6.92
N PRO A 53 10.08 -0.57 -7.48
CA PRO A 53 10.38 0.79 -7.03
C PRO A 53 9.21 1.76 -7.26
N SER A 54 8.38 1.53 -8.29
CA SER A 54 7.18 2.36 -8.51
C SER A 54 6.11 2.09 -7.47
N ALA A 55 5.93 0.83 -7.05
CA ALA A 55 4.98 0.47 -5.99
C ALA A 55 5.45 1.01 -4.64
N GLN A 56 6.74 0.89 -4.34
CA GLN A 56 7.35 1.49 -3.13
C GLN A 56 7.12 3.00 -3.08
N LYS A 57 7.45 3.71 -4.16
CA LYS A 57 7.27 5.17 -4.21
C LYS A 57 5.81 5.57 -3.98
N LEU A 58 4.87 4.92 -4.67
CA LEU A 58 3.45 5.22 -4.56
C LEU A 58 2.92 4.96 -3.13
N LEU A 59 3.32 3.84 -2.53
CA LEU A 59 2.92 3.50 -1.17
C LEU A 59 3.54 4.45 -0.13
N GLN A 60 4.80 4.86 -0.33
CA GLN A 60 5.49 5.82 0.53
C GLN A 60 4.79 7.19 0.50
N GLU A 61 4.50 7.73 -0.68
CA GLU A 61 3.79 9.02 -0.83
C GLU A 61 2.44 8.99 -0.11
N THR A 62 1.72 7.87 -0.19
CA THR A 62 0.45 7.69 0.52
C THR A 62 0.66 7.66 2.04
N ILE A 63 1.67 6.95 2.56
CA ILE A 63 1.94 6.91 4.01
C ILE A 63 2.28 8.32 4.54
N GLU A 64 3.06 9.09 3.79
CA GLU A 64 3.45 10.46 4.15
C GLU A 64 2.24 11.40 4.21
N GLU A 65 1.31 11.31 3.24
CA GLU A 65 0.08 12.12 3.22
C GLU A 65 -0.75 11.98 4.51
N TYR A 66 -0.81 10.78 5.09
CA TYR A 66 -1.63 10.48 6.27
C TYR A 66 -0.84 10.41 7.59
N SER A 67 0.47 10.70 7.57
CA SER A 67 1.30 10.75 8.79
C SER A 67 1.50 12.18 9.32
N THR A 68 0.77 13.17 8.77
CA THR A 68 0.83 14.60 9.13
C THR A 68 -0.33 14.98 10.05
#